data_AF-A0A125RDF6-F1
#
_entry.id   AF-A0A125RDF6-F1
#
_cell.length_a   1.000
_cell.length_b   1.000
_cell.length_c   1.000
_cell.angle_alpha   90.00
_cell.angle_beta   90.00
_cell.angle_gamma   90.00
#
_symmetry.space_group_name_H-M   'P 1'
#
loop_
_entity.id
_entity.type
_entity.pdbx_description
1 polymer ?
#
loop_
_entity_poly.entity_id
_entity_poly.type
_entity_poly.pdbx_seq_one_letter_code
_entity_poly.pdbx_strand_id
1 'polypeptide(L)'
;MSYENSARIINDDIFDLVNEYFSKERSSRNNESRLNFFDTYNDYFVLTDDGSYSINSKEINNKIETLHTSTGAISESFEKFIKPMKFNYEDDIAILDICAGLGYNTSAAISDFLKNSDKNLTIDMVEISKATLACGLLVPSPIKEHDITKKAIENELIKQGYATLELEKGEIPQNISINVYIEDARQTVQKLKDDSYDAIFLDPFSQNMAPELFSIEFFKEFRRVIKDDGIVATYTSSAPVRAGFIEADFYIGQGPIFGRKQGGTLASPNPLMLDTALPKNDEIRIALSDVGIPFRDPNLNSSSETILNNRTEERHAARHNTKISSAVKTPIFLGDEMDDEKLKRRVERNLEKMNIPSTTSKEAYYIIECENNYSKIQDEKNNSRNRILDMKKRLKKVKSGNY
;
A
#
# COMPACT_ATOMS: atom_id res chain seq x y z
N MET A 1 -18.12 5.90 -15.11
CA MET A 1 -17.28 7.12 -15.22
C MET A 1 -16.18 6.81 -16.21
N SER A 2 -15.88 7.72 -17.15
CA SER A 2 -14.73 7.49 -18.04
C SER A 2 -13.46 7.43 -17.19
N TYR A 3 -12.58 6.52 -17.56
CA TYR A 3 -11.28 6.29 -16.96
C TYR A 3 -10.39 7.56 -16.84
N GLU A 4 -10.66 8.55 -17.68
CA GLU A 4 -9.89 9.79 -17.78
C GLU A 4 -9.95 10.65 -16.50
N ASN A 5 -11.10 10.72 -15.84
CA ASN A 5 -11.22 11.51 -14.61
C ASN A 5 -10.47 10.86 -13.42
N SER A 6 -10.39 9.52 -13.40
CA SER A 6 -9.61 8.78 -12.41
C SER A 6 -8.10 8.81 -12.69
N ALA A 7 -7.68 9.09 -13.93
CA ALA A 7 -6.27 9.12 -14.34
C ALA A 7 -5.53 10.44 -14.01
N ARG A 8 -6.24 11.53 -13.68
CA ARG A 8 -5.63 12.79 -13.25
C ARG A 8 -5.36 12.74 -11.75
N ILE A 9 -4.17 12.27 -11.36
CA ILE A 9 -3.82 12.00 -9.94
C ILE A 9 -2.67 12.87 -9.39
N ILE A 10 -1.81 13.39 -10.26
CA ILE A 10 -0.71 14.30 -9.93
C ILE A 10 -1.19 15.76 -9.98
N ASN A 11 -0.37 16.68 -9.47
CA ASN A 11 -0.64 18.12 -9.48
C ASN A 11 -1.15 18.59 -10.85
N ASP A 12 -2.14 19.49 -10.83
CA ASP A 12 -2.88 19.89 -12.01
C ASP A 12 -2.00 20.58 -13.06
N ASP A 13 -1.07 21.43 -12.62
CA ASP A 13 -0.18 22.18 -13.51
C ASP A 13 0.81 21.24 -14.23
N ILE A 14 1.47 20.34 -13.49
CA ILE A 14 2.40 19.38 -14.09
C ILE A 14 1.66 18.38 -15.00
N PHE A 15 0.44 17.98 -14.64
CA PHE A 15 -0.40 17.12 -15.47
C PHE A 15 -0.69 17.80 -16.82
N ASP A 16 -1.13 19.06 -16.80
CA ASP A 16 -1.47 19.80 -18.02
C ASP A 16 -0.22 20.08 -18.87
N LEU A 17 0.91 20.45 -18.24
CA LEU A 17 2.19 20.67 -18.92
C LEU A 17 2.69 19.41 -19.64
N VAL A 18 2.71 18.26 -18.97
CA VAL A 18 3.15 16.99 -19.57
C VAL A 18 2.26 16.62 -20.75
N ASN A 19 0.94 16.73 -20.61
CA ASN A 19 0.01 16.43 -21.70
C ASN A 19 0.18 17.38 -22.89
N GLU A 20 0.36 18.69 -22.66
CA GLU A 20 0.67 19.65 -23.71
C GLU A 20 1.95 19.26 -24.46
N TYR A 21 2.97 18.83 -23.70
CA TYR A 21 4.26 18.45 -24.24
C TYR A 21 4.21 17.24 -25.16
N PHE A 22 3.60 16.15 -24.69
CA PHE A 22 3.42 14.96 -25.52
C PHE A 22 2.46 15.23 -26.69
N SER A 23 1.53 16.18 -26.58
CA SER A 23 0.73 16.66 -27.72
C SER A 23 1.57 17.38 -28.78
N LYS A 24 2.52 18.22 -28.37
CA LYS A 24 3.49 18.86 -29.28
C LYS A 24 4.41 17.84 -29.93
N GLU A 25 4.88 16.85 -29.18
CA GLU A 25 5.66 15.74 -29.71
C GLU A 25 4.90 15.05 -30.86
N ARG A 26 3.64 14.66 -30.63
CA ARG A 26 2.81 14.00 -31.64
C ARG A 26 2.56 14.86 -32.88
N SER A 27 2.37 16.17 -32.72
CA SER A 27 2.05 17.07 -33.84
C SER A 27 3.25 17.54 -34.64
N SER A 28 4.45 17.62 -34.03
CA SER A 28 5.64 18.21 -34.66
C SER A 28 6.85 17.30 -34.73
N ARG A 29 6.81 16.12 -34.09
CA ARG A 29 7.96 15.20 -33.89
C ARG A 29 9.20 15.90 -33.28
N ASN A 30 9.00 17.01 -32.57
CA ASN A 30 10.07 17.74 -31.92
C ASN A 30 10.51 17.03 -30.62
N ASN A 31 11.80 16.68 -30.52
CA ASN A 31 12.40 16.02 -29.37
C ASN A 31 13.13 16.96 -28.40
N GLU A 32 13.51 18.19 -28.82
CA GLU A 32 14.05 19.24 -27.95
C GLU A 32 13.09 19.55 -26.80
N SER A 33 11.81 19.29 -27.11
CA SER A 33 10.73 18.94 -26.21
C SER A 33 11.25 18.21 -24.95
N ARG A 34 11.11 16.87 -24.99
CA ARG A 34 11.35 15.96 -23.84
C ARG A 34 12.71 16.13 -23.15
N LEU A 35 13.77 16.40 -23.91
CA LEU A 35 15.13 16.49 -23.37
C LEU A 35 15.32 17.65 -22.39
N ASN A 36 14.61 18.76 -22.59
CA ASN A 36 14.75 19.97 -21.76
C ASN A 36 13.61 20.14 -20.75
N PHE A 37 12.61 19.24 -20.76
CA PHE A 37 11.42 19.37 -19.92
C PHE A 37 11.78 19.51 -18.46
N PHE A 38 12.60 18.59 -17.96
CA PHE A 38 12.93 18.53 -16.54
C PHE A 38 13.68 19.79 -16.11
N ASP A 39 14.72 20.18 -16.83
CA ASP A 39 15.50 21.39 -16.52
C ASP A 39 14.61 22.65 -16.51
N THR A 40 13.63 22.72 -17.40
CA THR A 40 12.69 23.85 -17.50
C THR A 40 11.64 23.86 -16.39
N TYR A 41 11.16 22.70 -15.97
CA TYR A 41 9.99 22.55 -15.09
C TYR A 41 10.31 21.81 -13.78
N ASN A 42 11.57 21.81 -13.36
CA ASN A 42 12.02 21.06 -12.17
C ASN A 42 11.32 21.51 -10.87
N ASP A 43 10.81 22.75 -10.80
CA ASP A 43 10.06 23.29 -9.66
C ASP A 43 8.76 22.51 -9.34
N TYR A 44 8.22 21.75 -10.30
CA TYR A 44 7.06 20.90 -10.09
C TYR A 44 7.40 19.52 -9.52
N PHE A 45 8.69 19.18 -9.44
CA PHE A 45 9.19 17.95 -8.87
C PHE A 45 9.76 18.21 -7.47
N VAL A 46 9.64 17.22 -6.60
CA VAL A 46 10.14 17.29 -5.23
C VAL A 46 11.45 16.52 -5.17
N LEU A 47 12.57 17.22 -5.00
CA LEU A 47 13.86 16.59 -4.72
C LEU A 47 13.84 15.94 -3.34
N THR A 48 14.25 14.68 -3.26
CA THR A 48 14.37 13.92 -2.01
C THR A 48 15.83 13.85 -1.54
N ASP A 49 16.04 13.48 -0.27
CA ASP A 49 17.37 13.49 0.35
C ASP A 49 18.37 12.51 -0.31
N ASP A 50 17.89 11.47 -1.01
CA ASP A 50 18.73 10.50 -1.72
C ASP A 50 19.05 10.91 -3.17
N GLY A 51 18.64 12.12 -3.58
CA GLY A 51 18.89 12.66 -4.91
C GLY A 51 17.87 12.25 -5.98
N SER A 52 16.91 11.37 -5.65
CA SER A 52 15.78 11.06 -6.54
C SER A 52 14.68 12.13 -6.46
N TYR A 53 13.83 12.16 -7.49
CA TYR A 53 12.71 13.10 -7.58
C TYR A 53 11.36 12.43 -7.38
N SER A 54 10.44 13.15 -6.78
CA SER A 54 9.04 12.76 -6.60
C SER A 54 8.10 13.83 -7.14
N ILE A 55 6.79 13.59 -7.06
CA ILE A 55 5.75 14.54 -7.50
C ILE A 55 4.68 14.65 -6.43
N ASN A 56 4.05 15.82 -6.33
CA ASN A 56 2.86 16.01 -5.51
C ASN A 56 1.61 15.58 -6.27
N SER A 57 0.66 14.99 -5.54
CA SER A 57 -0.69 14.73 -6.02
C SER A 57 -1.41 16.04 -6.35
N LYS A 58 -2.53 15.94 -7.08
CA LYS A 58 -3.53 17.00 -7.01
C LYS A 58 -4.11 17.07 -5.60
N GLU A 59 -4.82 18.14 -5.30
CA GLU A 59 -5.58 18.20 -4.05
C GLU A 59 -6.73 17.18 -4.09
N ILE A 60 -6.71 16.22 -3.17
CA ILE A 60 -7.78 15.23 -2.99
C ILE A 60 -8.19 15.25 -1.53
N ASN A 61 -9.49 15.46 -1.26
CA ASN A 61 -10.02 15.54 0.10
C ASN A 61 -9.30 16.57 0.98
N ASN A 62 -9.03 17.76 0.42
CA ASN A 62 -8.29 18.87 1.05
C ASN A 62 -6.87 18.49 1.51
N LYS A 63 -6.24 17.54 0.81
CA LYS A 63 -4.90 17.05 1.12
C LYS A 63 -4.08 16.90 -0.17
N ILE A 64 -2.80 17.20 -0.05
CA ILE A 64 -1.78 16.90 -1.05
C ILE A 64 -0.84 15.87 -0.44
N GLU A 65 -0.52 14.82 -1.20
CA GLU A 65 0.47 13.81 -0.85
C GLU A 65 1.56 13.76 -1.91
N THR A 66 2.80 13.59 -1.49
CA THR A 66 3.91 13.30 -2.41
C THR A 66 3.93 11.80 -2.71
N LEU A 67 4.22 11.41 -3.96
CA LEU A 67 4.27 10.00 -4.39
C LEU A 67 5.21 9.16 -3.52
N HIS A 68 6.27 9.78 -2.99
CA HIS A 68 7.29 9.11 -2.18
C HIS A 68 7.66 9.97 -0.97
N THR A 69 8.34 9.36 0.01
CA THR A 69 8.90 10.09 1.15
C THR A 69 9.99 11.06 0.74
N SER A 70 10.07 12.22 1.42
CA SER A 70 11.15 13.20 1.22
C SER A 70 12.53 12.65 1.59
N THR A 71 12.60 11.59 2.41
CA THR A 71 13.87 10.94 2.79
C THR A 71 14.55 10.23 1.61
N GLY A 72 13.82 9.87 0.56
CA GLY A 72 14.40 9.21 -0.60
C GLY A 72 13.42 8.29 -1.30
N ALA A 73 13.10 8.57 -2.56
CA ALA A 73 12.14 7.77 -3.33
C ALA A 73 12.72 6.42 -3.76
N ILE A 74 13.95 6.41 -4.29
CA ILE A 74 14.60 5.17 -4.70
C ILE A 74 15.04 4.34 -3.48
N SER A 75 15.48 5.00 -2.40
CA SER A 75 15.84 4.32 -1.15
C SER A 75 14.62 3.68 -0.50
N GLU A 76 13.47 4.36 -0.51
CA GLU A 76 12.20 3.79 -0.04
C GLU A 76 11.83 2.52 -0.82
N SER A 77 12.04 2.52 -2.13
CA SER A 77 11.81 1.35 -3.00
C SER A 77 12.61 0.12 -2.51
N PHE A 78 13.92 0.28 -2.31
CA PHE A 78 14.75 -0.81 -1.79
C PHE A 78 14.36 -1.23 -0.37
N GLU A 79 14.19 -0.27 0.54
CA GLU A 79 13.97 -0.55 1.96
C GLU A 79 12.61 -1.20 2.23
N LYS A 80 11.55 -0.77 1.55
CA LYS A 80 10.18 -1.22 1.84
C LYS A 80 9.67 -2.32 0.92
N PHE A 81 10.17 -2.41 -0.30
CA PHE A 81 9.61 -3.31 -1.31
C PHE A 81 10.58 -4.42 -1.72
N ILE A 82 11.90 -4.20 -1.64
CA ILE A 82 12.88 -5.23 -2.02
C ILE A 82 13.40 -6.01 -0.82
N LYS A 83 14.02 -5.34 0.15
CA LYS A 83 14.64 -5.99 1.32
C LYS A 83 13.74 -6.95 2.11
N PRO A 84 12.43 -6.69 2.28
CA PRO A 84 11.58 -7.63 3.01
C PRO A 84 11.16 -8.86 2.19
N MET A 85 11.48 -8.92 0.89
CA MET A 85 11.15 -10.07 0.05
C MET A 85 12.09 -11.23 0.34
N LYS A 86 11.56 -12.45 0.17
CA LYS A 86 12.29 -13.70 0.34
C LYS A 86 12.41 -14.43 -1.00
N PHE A 87 12.88 -13.70 -2.02
CA PHE A 87 13.01 -14.26 -3.37
C PHE A 87 13.97 -15.45 -3.39
N ASN A 88 13.58 -16.51 -4.09
CA ASN A 88 14.50 -17.57 -4.48
C ASN A 88 15.11 -17.23 -5.83
N TYR A 89 16.35 -16.72 -5.84
CA TYR A 89 17.03 -16.32 -7.07
C TYR A 89 17.45 -17.49 -7.98
N GLU A 90 17.23 -18.73 -7.55
CA GLU A 90 17.38 -19.94 -8.37
C GLU A 90 16.13 -20.29 -9.19
N ASP A 91 15.03 -19.55 -9.03
CA ASP A 91 13.78 -19.71 -9.78
C ASP A 91 13.44 -18.45 -10.59
N ASP A 92 12.47 -18.56 -11.50
CA ASP A 92 11.89 -17.40 -12.17
C ASP A 92 11.05 -16.60 -11.17
N ILE A 93 11.20 -15.27 -11.20
CA ILE A 93 10.53 -14.35 -10.27
C ILE A 93 9.47 -13.54 -11.01
N ALA A 94 8.27 -13.44 -10.43
CA ALA A 94 7.19 -12.62 -10.94
C ALA A 94 6.73 -11.59 -9.89
N ILE A 95 6.66 -10.32 -10.30
CA ILE A 95 6.30 -9.18 -9.44
C ILE A 95 5.13 -8.41 -10.04
N LEU A 96 4.17 -8.04 -9.22
CA LEU A 96 3.09 -7.11 -9.57
C LEU A 96 3.33 -5.76 -8.88
N ASP A 97 3.63 -4.71 -9.64
CA ASP A 97 3.88 -3.36 -9.14
C ASP A 97 2.64 -2.48 -9.36
N ILE A 98 1.86 -2.25 -8.30
CA ILE A 98 0.60 -1.48 -8.32
C ILE A 98 0.86 -0.04 -7.93
N CYS A 99 0.41 0.89 -8.78
CA CYS A 99 0.67 2.33 -8.70
C CYS A 99 2.15 2.66 -8.92
N ALA A 100 2.66 2.20 -10.05
CA ALA A 100 4.07 2.28 -10.38
C ALA A 100 4.64 3.71 -10.39
N GLY A 101 3.80 4.73 -10.62
CA GLY A 101 4.20 6.12 -10.53
C GLY A 101 5.35 6.46 -11.48
N LEU A 102 6.53 6.72 -10.91
CA LEU A 102 7.76 7.04 -11.66
C LEU A 102 8.59 5.80 -12.03
N GLY A 103 8.17 4.61 -11.62
CA GLY A 103 8.80 3.32 -11.91
C GLY A 103 9.92 2.91 -10.95
N TYR A 104 10.01 3.50 -9.76
CA TYR A 104 11.15 3.24 -8.85
C TYR A 104 11.11 1.86 -8.18
N ASN A 105 9.94 1.36 -7.78
CA ASN A 105 9.81 0.01 -7.21
C ASN A 105 10.25 -1.06 -8.22
N THR A 106 9.73 -0.98 -9.45
CA THR A 106 10.20 -1.78 -10.59
C THR A 106 11.71 -1.65 -10.82
N SER A 107 12.27 -0.43 -10.79
CA SER A 107 13.72 -0.21 -11.00
C SER A 107 14.58 -0.83 -9.90
N ALA A 108 14.13 -0.74 -8.65
CA ALA A 108 14.80 -1.36 -7.51
C ALA A 108 14.77 -2.90 -7.61
N ALA A 109 13.65 -3.47 -8.06
CA ALA A 109 13.53 -4.91 -8.30
C ALA A 109 14.47 -5.40 -9.41
N ILE A 110 14.56 -4.66 -10.53
CA ILE A 110 15.50 -4.97 -11.61
C ILE A 110 16.95 -4.92 -11.09
N SER A 111 17.30 -3.89 -10.32
CA SER A 111 18.65 -3.73 -9.76
C SER A 111 19.03 -4.83 -8.79
N ASP A 112 18.08 -5.30 -7.98
CA ASP A 112 18.29 -6.42 -7.06
C ASP A 112 18.40 -7.75 -7.81
N PHE A 113 17.50 -8.00 -8.77
CA PHE A 113 17.50 -9.21 -9.56
C PHE A 113 18.81 -9.39 -10.36
N LEU A 114 19.25 -8.35 -11.08
CA LEU A 114 20.47 -8.39 -11.89
C LEU A 114 21.75 -8.64 -11.06
N LYS A 115 21.71 -8.38 -9.74
CA LYS A 115 22.83 -8.66 -8.84
C LYS A 115 22.85 -10.09 -8.33
N ASN A 116 21.70 -10.77 -8.31
CA ASN A 116 21.52 -12.00 -7.56
C ASN A 116 21.06 -13.20 -8.41
N SER A 117 20.57 -12.99 -9.64
CA SER A 117 20.01 -14.07 -10.46
C SER A 117 20.36 -13.95 -11.95
N ASP A 118 20.54 -15.12 -12.58
CA ASP A 118 20.60 -15.30 -14.03
C ASP A 118 19.31 -15.95 -14.59
N LYS A 119 18.23 -16.06 -13.79
CA LYS A 119 16.92 -16.60 -14.22
C LYS A 119 16.10 -15.56 -14.98
N ASN A 120 14.78 -15.74 -15.06
CA ASN A 120 13.88 -14.75 -15.65
C ASN A 120 13.16 -13.93 -14.58
N LEU A 121 13.01 -12.63 -14.85
CA LEU A 121 12.19 -11.71 -14.09
C LEU A 121 11.01 -11.25 -14.93
N THR A 122 9.80 -11.39 -14.42
CA THR A 122 8.59 -10.79 -15.00
C THR A 122 8.05 -9.73 -14.05
N ILE A 123 7.82 -8.53 -14.55
CA ILE A 123 7.19 -7.45 -13.80
C ILE A 123 5.95 -6.97 -14.54
N ASP A 124 4.81 -7.08 -13.89
CA ASP A 124 3.56 -6.47 -14.34
C ASP A 124 3.39 -5.15 -13.59
N MET A 125 3.56 -4.05 -14.31
CA MET A 125 3.54 -2.70 -13.78
C MET A 125 2.20 -2.04 -14.11
N VAL A 126 1.49 -1.55 -13.10
CA VAL A 126 0.13 -0.99 -13.26
C VAL A 126 0.10 0.46 -12.79
N GLU A 127 -0.33 1.36 -13.67
CA GLU A 127 -0.48 2.78 -13.35
C GLU A 127 -1.71 3.34 -14.06
N ILE A 128 -2.55 4.09 -13.33
CA ILE A 128 -3.78 4.62 -13.91
C ILE A 128 -3.49 5.80 -14.86
N SER A 129 -2.40 6.53 -14.64
CA SER A 129 -2.11 7.77 -15.34
C SER A 129 -0.97 7.67 -16.35
N LYS A 130 -1.31 7.86 -17.63
CA LYS A 130 -0.31 8.07 -18.71
C LYS A 130 0.63 9.22 -18.39
N ALA A 131 0.10 10.32 -17.85
CA ALA A 131 0.88 11.51 -17.51
C ALA A 131 1.87 11.22 -16.36
N THR A 132 1.47 10.45 -15.34
CA THR A 132 2.38 10.06 -14.26
C THR A 132 3.52 9.17 -14.77
N LEU A 133 3.23 8.16 -15.60
CA LEU A 133 4.28 7.35 -16.23
C LEU A 133 5.21 8.20 -17.10
N ALA A 134 4.65 9.15 -17.85
CA ALA A 134 5.42 10.09 -18.65
C ALA A 134 6.35 10.95 -17.78
N CYS A 135 5.94 11.39 -16.58
CA CYS A 135 6.85 12.02 -15.63
C CYS A 135 8.04 11.12 -15.26
N GLY A 136 7.82 9.80 -15.17
CA GLY A 136 8.88 8.82 -14.97
C GLY A 136 9.95 8.82 -16.06
N LEU A 137 9.59 9.14 -17.31
CA LEU A 137 10.54 9.33 -18.41
C LEU A 137 11.33 10.64 -18.27
N LEU A 138 10.68 11.68 -17.75
CA LEU A 138 11.21 13.04 -17.75
C LEU A 138 12.15 13.31 -16.57
N VAL A 139 11.98 12.65 -15.41
CA VAL A 139 12.89 12.83 -14.27
C VAL A 139 14.28 12.24 -14.54
N PRO A 140 15.37 12.78 -13.95
CA PRO A 140 16.67 12.15 -13.97
C PRO A 140 16.63 10.76 -13.35
N SER A 141 17.36 9.82 -13.94
CA SER A 141 17.44 8.44 -13.44
C SER A 141 18.25 8.40 -12.14
N PRO A 142 17.67 7.97 -11.00
CA PRO A 142 18.41 7.93 -9.74
C PRO A 142 19.35 6.72 -9.65
N ILE A 143 19.10 5.67 -10.46
CA ILE A 143 19.95 4.50 -10.65
C ILE A 143 19.93 4.09 -12.13
N LYS A 144 20.96 3.35 -12.58
CA LYS A 144 21.07 2.90 -13.97
C LYS A 144 19.88 2.04 -14.41
N GLU A 145 19.36 1.19 -13.53
CA GLU A 145 18.23 0.31 -13.87
C GLU A 145 16.92 1.06 -14.10
N HIS A 146 16.82 2.34 -13.71
CA HIS A 146 15.67 3.17 -14.07
C HIS A 146 15.58 3.38 -15.59
N ASP A 147 16.70 3.39 -16.32
CA ASP A 147 16.69 3.50 -17.78
C ASP A 147 16.01 2.28 -18.44
N ILE A 148 16.07 1.09 -17.81
CA ILE A 148 15.38 -0.11 -18.27
C ILE A 148 13.87 0.06 -18.09
N THR A 149 13.45 0.53 -16.91
CA THR A 149 12.04 0.82 -16.62
C THR A 149 11.49 1.90 -17.53
N LYS A 150 12.25 2.98 -17.75
CA LYS A 150 11.89 4.04 -18.72
C LYS A 150 11.70 3.49 -20.12
N LYS A 151 12.54 2.56 -20.57
CA LYS A 151 12.34 1.94 -21.88
C LYS A 151 11.00 1.21 -21.98
N ALA A 152 10.63 0.44 -20.96
CA ALA A 152 9.33 -0.24 -20.92
C ALA A 152 8.15 0.75 -20.91
N ILE A 153 8.26 1.83 -20.14
CA ILE A 153 7.26 2.91 -20.11
C ILE A 153 7.12 3.57 -21.47
N GLU A 154 8.23 3.96 -22.11
CA GLU A 154 8.23 4.60 -23.42
C GLU A 154 7.56 3.71 -24.47
N ASN A 155 7.92 2.42 -24.51
CA ASN A 155 7.34 1.46 -25.43
C ASN A 155 5.81 1.38 -25.30
N GLU A 156 5.28 1.31 -24.07
CA GLU A 156 3.83 1.27 -23.86
C GLU A 156 3.16 2.61 -24.16
N LEU A 157 3.76 3.75 -23.78
CA LEU A 157 3.22 5.08 -24.12
C LEU A 157 3.16 5.30 -25.64
N ILE A 158 4.14 4.81 -26.40
CA ILE A 158 4.12 4.83 -27.86
C ILE A 158 3.01 3.93 -28.41
N LYS A 159 2.92 2.69 -27.93
CA LYS A 159 1.87 1.74 -28.31
C LYS A 159 0.46 2.30 -28.06
N GLN A 160 0.29 3.08 -27.01
CA GLN A 160 -0.96 3.74 -26.62
C GLN A 160 -1.21 5.08 -27.35
N GLY A 161 -0.33 5.46 -28.28
CA GLY A 161 -0.41 6.73 -29.03
C GLY A 161 -0.24 7.97 -28.15
N TYR A 162 0.30 7.84 -26.94
CA TYR A 162 0.57 8.95 -26.04
C TYR A 162 1.92 9.61 -26.38
N ALA A 163 2.93 8.79 -26.65
CA ALA A 163 4.23 9.21 -27.19
C ALA A 163 4.38 8.74 -28.65
N THR A 164 5.38 9.27 -29.35
CA THR A 164 5.70 8.90 -30.75
C THR A 164 7.20 8.77 -31.03
N LEU A 165 8.04 9.24 -30.12
CA LEU A 165 9.48 9.22 -30.26
C LEU A 165 10.10 8.16 -29.35
N GLU A 166 11.03 7.38 -29.91
CA GLU A 166 11.89 6.46 -29.19
C GLU A 166 13.19 7.18 -28.81
N LEU A 167 13.22 7.77 -27.61
CA LEU A 167 14.37 8.52 -27.10
C LEU A 167 15.12 7.75 -26.02
N GLU A 168 14.47 6.80 -25.34
CA GLU A 168 15.12 5.98 -24.32
C GLU A 168 16.08 4.98 -24.98
N LYS A 169 17.36 5.11 -24.62
CA LYS A 169 18.47 4.31 -25.16
C LYS A 169 18.74 3.03 -24.36
N GLY A 170 18.12 2.91 -23.18
CA GLY A 170 18.21 1.69 -22.38
C GLY A 170 17.64 0.50 -23.16
N GLU A 171 18.26 -0.67 -22.99
CA GLU A 171 17.74 -1.93 -23.50
C GLU A 171 17.19 -2.76 -22.34
N ILE A 172 16.06 -3.42 -22.57
CA ILE A 172 15.52 -4.39 -21.61
C ILE A 172 16.30 -5.70 -21.80
N PRO A 173 17.01 -6.21 -20.77
CA PRO A 173 17.73 -7.47 -20.87
C PRO A 173 16.83 -8.63 -21.30
N GLN A 174 17.38 -9.61 -22.01
CA GLN A 174 16.60 -10.73 -22.58
C GLN A 174 15.86 -11.55 -21.54
N ASN A 175 16.39 -11.63 -20.32
CA ASN A 175 15.80 -12.36 -19.20
C ASN A 175 14.87 -11.51 -18.32
N ILE A 176 14.54 -10.30 -18.75
CA ILE A 176 13.61 -9.41 -18.05
C ILE A 176 12.42 -9.10 -18.97
N SER A 177 11.22 -9.35 -18.47
CA SER A 177 9.96 -8.97 -19.11
C SER A 177 9.26 -7.94 -18.25
N ILE A 178 8.88 -6.80 -18.84
CA ILE A 178 8.14 -5.73 -18.15
C ILE A 178 6.89 -5.43 -18.96
N ASN A 179 5.73 -5.78 -18.41
CA ASN A 179 4.43 -5.47 -18.99
C ASN A 179 3.86 -4.23 -18.30
N VAL A 180 3.53 -3.20 -19.07
CA VAL A 180 2.99 -1.95 -18.53
C VAL A 180 1.50 -1.87 -18.83
N TYR A 181 0.68 -1.88 -17.79
CA TYR A 181 -0.77 -1.76 -17.84
C TYR A 181 -1.18 -0.35 -17.45
N ILE A 182 -1.70 0.39 -18.42
CA ILE A 182 -2.26 1.73 -18.18
C ILE A 182 -3.78 1.62 -18.02
N GLU A 183 -4.18 1.07 -16.87
CA GLU A 183 -5.58 0.77 -16.54
C GLU A 183 -5.81 0.89 -15.01
N ASP A 184 -7.08 0.90 -14.60
CA ASP A 184 -7.47 0.85 -13.19
C ASP A 184 -7.02 -0.49 -12.63
N ALA A 185 -6.20 -0.47 -11.58
CA ALA A 185 -5.64 -1.68 -10.99
C ALA A 185 -6.70 -2.70 -10.59
N ARG A 186 -7.91 -2.25 -10.22
CA ARG A 186 -9.05 -3.13 -9.93
C ARG A 186 -9.48 -3.95 -11.14
N GLN A 187 -9.36 -3.41 -12.34
CA GLN A 187 -9.70 -4.09 -13.59
C GLN A 187 -8.53 -4.95 -14.07
N THR A 188 -7.29 -4.46 -13.95
CA THR A 188 -6.10 -5.20 -14.33
C THR A 188 -5.99 -6.50 -13.55
N VAL A 189 -6.07 -6.45 -12.22
CA VAL A 189 -5.85 -7.62 -11.36
C VAL A 189 -6.80 -8.78 -11.68
N GLN A 190 -8.06 -8.47 -12.02
CA GLN A 190 -9.09 -9.47 -12.38
C GLN A 190 -8.75 -10.26 -13.66
N LYS A 191 -7.86 -9.73 -14.51
CA LYS A 191 -7.42 -10.38 -15.76
C LYS A 191 -6.15 -11.20 -15.58
N LEU A 192 -5.45 -11.02 -14.47
CA LEU A 192 -4.20 -11.72 -14.18
C LEU A 192 -4.49 -13.16 -13.74
N LYS A 193 -3.53 -14.04 -14.00
CA LYS A 193 -3.63 -15.45 -13.66
C LYS A 193 -3.49 -15.68 -12.15
N ASP A 194 -4.21 -16.66 -11.64
CA ASP A 194 -4.08 -17.14 -10.26
C ASP A 194 -2.66 -17.65 -9.97
N ASP A 195 -2.23 -17.60 -8.71
CA ASP A 195 -1.01 -18.25 -8.21
C ASP A 195 0.24 -17.98 -9.07
N SER A 196 0.46 -16.71 -9.40
CA SER A 196 1.46 -16.29 -10.39
C SER A 196 2.56 -15.39 -9.84
N TYR A 197 2.32 -14.61 -8.79
CA TYR A 197 3.28 -13.62 -8.31
C TYR A 197 3.98 -14.03 -7.01
N ASP A 198 5.29 -13.84 -6.97
CA ASP A 198 6.16 -13.97 -5.78
C ASP A 198 6.08 -12.73 -4.90
N ALA A 199 5.85 -11.57 -5.50
CA ALA A 199 5.66 -10.32 -4.78
C ALA A 199 4.59 -9.43 -5.38
N ILE A 200 3.90 -8.69 -4.52
CA ILE A 200 3.02 -7.58 -4.92
C ILE A 200 3.49 -6.33 -4.19
N PHE A 201 3.88 -5.30 -4.93
CA PHE A 201 4.17 -3.97 -4.40
C PHE A 201 2.91 -3.12 -4.48
N LEU A 202 2.33 -2.80 -3.33
CA LEU A 202 1.14 -1.96 -3.22
C LEU A 202 1.54 -0.57 -2.73
N ASP A 203 1.68 0.36 -3.66
CA ASP A 203 2.16 1.72 -3.38
C ASP A 203 1.24 2.86 -3.87
N PRO A 204 -0.07 2.84 -3.57
CA PRO A 204 -0.96 3.95 -3.95
C PRO A 204 -0.83 5.13 -2.99
N PHE A 205 -1.46 6.26 -3.33
CA PHE A 205 -1.75 7.31 -2.33
C PHE A 205 -2.48 6.76 -1.10
N SER A 206 -2.46 7.48 0.01
CA SER A 206 -3.02 6.96 1.27
C SER A 206 -4.48 6.55 1.13
N GLN A 207 -4.94 5.70 2.04
CA GLN A 207 -6.30 5.15 2.02
C GLN A 207 -7.43 6.19 2.10
N ASN A 208 -7.13 7.45 2.41
CA ASN A 208 -8.12 8.53 2.35
C ASN A 208 -8.20 9.16 0.95
N MET A 209 -7.20 8.96 0.09
CA MET A 209 -7.17 9.43 -1.30
C MET A 209 -7.55 8.31 -2.28
N ALA A 210 -7.07 7.08 -2.05
CA ALA A 210 -7.34 5.91 -2.90
C ALA A 210 -7.88 4.71 -2.08
N PRO A 211 -9.01 4.86 -1.34
CA PRO A 211 -9.58 3.78 -0.51
C PRO A 211 -9.92 2.50 -1.28
N GLU A 212 -10.23 2.60 -2.56
CA GLU A 212 -10.55 1.47 -3.44
C GLU A 212 -9.40 0.46 -3.55
N LEU A 213 -8.15 0.94 -3.51
CA LEU A 213 -6.93 0.13 -3.56
C LEU A 213 -6.57 -0.46 -2.19
N PHE A 214 -7.41 -0.25 -1.18
CA PHE A 214 -7.29 -0.84 0.15
C PHE A 214 -8.57 -1.56 0.61
N SER A 215 -9.47 -1.87 -0.33
CA SER A 215 -10.68 -2.62 -0.05
C SER A 215 -10.40 -4.11 0.18
N ILE A 216 -11.25 -4.77 0.96
CA ILE A 216 -11.16 -6.22 1.15
C ILE A 216 -11.25 -6.95 -0.18
N GLU A 217 -12.13 -6.49 -1.07
CA GLU A 217 -12.36 -7.11 -2.36
C GLU A 217 -11.13 -7.02 -3.26
N PHE A 218 -10.43 -5.89 -3.24
CA PHE A 218 -9.17 -5.76 -3.97
C PHE A 218 -8.09 -6.68 -3.38
N PHE A 219 -8.02 -6.81 -2.05
CA PHE A 219 -7.10 -7.77 -1.43
C PHE A 219 -7.48 -9.23 -1.66
N LYS A 220 -8.75 -9.56 -1.88
CA LYS A 220 -9.13 -10.92 -2.30
C LYS A 220 -8.58 -11.25 -3.68
N GLU A 221 -8.51 -10.28 -4.58
CA GLU A 221 -7.82 -10.46 -5.86
C GLU A 221 -6.31 -10.69 -5.65
N PHE A 222 -5.68 -10.00 -4.69
CA PHE A 222 -4.30 -10.31 -4.31
C PHE A 222 -4.16 -11.74 -3.80
N ARG A 223 -5.07 -12.21 -2.94
CA ARG A 223 -5.03 -13.58 -2.42
C ARG A 223 -5.13 -14.63 -3.52
N ARG A 224 -5.84 -14.32 -4.62
CA ARG A 224 -6.00 -15.17 -5.79
C ARG A 224 -4.73 -15.22 -6.65
N VAL A 225 -4.10 -14.07 -6.91
CA VAL A 225 -2.97 -14.00 -7.87
C VAL A 225 -1.61 -14.24 -7.24
N ILE A 226 -1.46 -14.07 -5.92
CA ILE A 226 -0.18 -14.29 -5.23
C ILE A 226 0.04 -15.77 -4.90
N LYS A 227 1.30 -16.20 -5.00
CA LYS A 227 1.72 -17.53 -4.55
C LYS A 227 1.57 -17.70 -3.05
N ASP A 228 1.46 -18.94 -2.57
CA ASP A 228 1.26 -19.22 -1.15
C ASP A 228 2.43 -18.74 -0.27
N ASP A 229 3.65 -18.69 -0.80
CA ASP A 229 4.83 -18.12 -0.15
C ASP A 229 5.15 -16.67 -0.60
N GLY A 230 4.30 -16.09 -1.46
CA GLY A 230 4.49 -14.71 -1.91
C GLY A 230 4.22 -13.68 -0.82
N ILE A 231 4.79 -12.49 -1.00
CA ILE A 231 4.67 -11.37 -0.05
C ILE A 231 4.10 -10.13 -0.73
N VAL A 232 3.05 -9.57 -0.14
CA VAL A 232 2.56 -8.22 -0.44
C VAL A 232 3.27 -7.22 0.48
N ALA A 233 3.87 -6.18 -0.09
CA ALA A 233 4.47 -5.08 0.65
C ALA A 233 3.72 -3.77 0.42
N THR A 234 3.48 -3.01 1.49
CA THR A 234 2.94 -1.65 1.40
C THR A 234 3.51 -0.75 2.51
N TYR A 235 3.71 0.53 2.21
CA TYR A 235 4.29 1.49 3.16
C TYR A 235 3.39 1.81 4.35
N THR A 236 2.09 1.52 4.27
CA THR A 236 1.10 1.98 5.24
C THR A 236 1.02 1.09 6.49
N SER A 237 0.92 1.70 7.67
CA SER A 237 0.64 1.04 8.95
C SER A 237 -0.84 1.09 9.34
N SER A 238 -1.70 1.55 8.43
CA SER A 238 -3.10 1.87 8.71
C SER A 238 -3.89 0.65 9.21
N ALA A 239 -4.51 0.79 10.37
CA ALA A 239 -5.33 -0.25 10.99
C ALA A 239 -6.48 -0.80 10.09
N PRO A 240 -7.26 0.01 9.35
CA PRO A 240 -8.27 -0.54 8.42
C PRO A 240 -7.66 -1.32 7.26
N VAL A 241 -6.46 -0.93 6.79
CA VAL A 241 -5.74 -1.65 5.72
C VAL A 241 -5.30 -3.01 6.21
N ARG A 242 -4.63 -3.06 7.38
CA ARG A 242 -4.23 -4.31 8.05
C ARG A 242 -5.43 -5.21 8.37
N ALA A 243 -6.56 -4.64 8.79
CA ALA A 243 -7.81 -5.38 8.97
C ALA A 243 -8.33 -5.97 7.66
N GLY A 244 -8.23 -5.21 6.56
CA GLY A 244 -8.60 -5.66 5.22
C GLY A 244 -7.81 -6.88 4.78
N PHE A 245 -6.49 -6.86 4.93
CA PHE A 245 -5.63 -8.03 4.65
C PHE A 245 -6.06 -9.26 5.46
N ILE A 246 -6.32 -9.10 6.77
CA ILE A 246 -6.79 -10.21 7.62
C ILE A 246 -8.13 -10.77 7.12
N GLU A 247 -9.07 -9.91 6.72
CA GLU A 247 -10.38 -10.31 6.19
C GLU A 247 -10.31 -10.90 4.77
N ALA A 248 -9.21 -10.65 4.05
CA ALA A 248 -8.87 -11.29 2.77
C ALA A 248 -7.97 -12.53 2.93
N ASP A 249 -7.92 -13.11 4.13
CA ASP A 249 -7.17 -14.33 4.46
C ASP A 249 -5.64 -14.25 4.30
N PHE A 250 -5.07 -13.06 4.52
CA PHE A 250 -3.64 -12.90 4.72
C PHE A 250 -3.25 -12.93 6.19
N TYR A 251 -2.06 -13.48 6.46
CA TYR A 251 -1.28 -13.14 7.64
C TYR A 251 -0.62 -11.78 7.44
N ILE A 252 -0.35 -11.06 8.52
CA ILE A 252 0.26 -9.74 8.47
C ILE A 252 1.43 -9.62 9.44
N GLY A 253 2.42 -8.83 9.06
CA GLY A 253 3.62 -8.53 9.83
C GLY A 253 4.03 -7.08 9.71
N GLN A 254 4.91 -6.65 10.61
CA GLN A 254 5.44 -5.29 10.59
C GLN A 254 6.48 -5.18 9.46
N GLY A 255 6.24 -4.27 8.53
CA GLY A 255 7.21 -3.94 7.49
C GLY A 255 8.34 -3.03 7.97
N PRO A 256 9.37 -2.82 7.13
CA PRO A 256 10.51 -1.95 7.44
C PRO A 256 10.11 -0.52 7.82
N ILE A 257 10.92 0.11 8.68
CA ILE A 257 10.76 1.51 9.11
C ILE A 257 11.72 2.36 8.28
N PHE A 258 11.18 3.12 7.33
CA PHE A 258 11.96 4.03 6.48
C PHE A 258 11.16 5.30 6.17
N GLY A 259 11.81 6.47 6.29
CA GLY A 259 11.22 7.80 6.07
C GLY A 259 10.09 8.21 7.02
N ARG A 260 9.67 7.33 7.94
CA ARG A 260 8.57 7.54 8.89
C ARG A 260 8.87 6.89 10.25
N LYS A 261 8.11 7.28 11.28
CA LYS A 261 8.26 6.73 12.65
C LYS A 261 7.67 5.33 12.83
N GLN A 262 6.81 4.87 11.91
CA GLN A 262 6.16 3.57 11.95
C GLN A 262 6.50 2.78 10.69
N GLY A 263 6.62 1.47 10.84
CA GLY A 263 6.89 0.56 9.74
C GLY A 263 5.65 0.28 8.92
N GLY A 264 5.85 -0.13 7.68
CA GLY A 264 4.75 -0.51 6.78
C GLY A 264 4.02 -1.79 7.18
N THR A 265 3.39 -2.44 6.21
CA THR A 265 2.73 -3.72 6.39
C THR A 265 3.27 -4.70 5.36
N LEU A 266 3.63 -5.89 5.83
CA LEU A 266 3.85 -7.05 4.98
C LEU A 266 2.66 -7.99 5.17
N ALA A 267 2.18 -8.59 4.09
CA ALA A 267 1.11 -9.58 4.12
C ALA A 267 1.49 -10.80 3.28
N SER A 268 1.14 -12.00 3.74
CA SER A 268 1.40 -13.25 2.99
C SER A 268 0.31 -14.28 3.30
N PRO A 269 -0.02 -15.18 2.35
CA PRO A 269 -0.84 -16.35 2.65
C PRO A 269 -0.20 -17.28 3.69
N ASN A 270 1.13 -17.25 3.82
CA ASN A 270 1.90 -18.08 4.73
C ASN A 270 2.55 -17.25 5.85
N PRO A 271 2.27 -17.55 7.14
CA PRO A 271 2.84 -16.79 8.26
C PRO A 271 4.37 -16.92 8.35
N LEU A 272 4.96 -17.99 7.83
CA LEU A 272 6.41 -18.22 7.84
C LEU A 272 7.19 -17.23 6.95
N MET A 273 6.48 -16.53 6.05
CA MET A 273 7.07 -15.49 5.23
C MET A 273 7.22 -14.16 5.97
N LEU A 274 6.68 -14.04 7.20
CA LEU A 274 6.58 -12.79 7.93
C LEU A 274 7.33 -12.86 9.26
N ASP A 275 8.53 -12.29 9.33
CA ASP A 275 9.41 -12.46 10.50
C ASP A 275 8.91 -11.73 11.76
N THR A 276 8.35 -10.52 11.59
CA THR A 276 8.06 -9.60 12.70
C THR A 276 6.57 -9.37 12.88
N ALA A 277 6.07 -9.60 14.10
CA ALA A 277 4.72 -9.29 14.53
C ALA A 277 4.48 -7.77 14.54
N LEU A 278 3.21 -7.38 14.42
CA LEU A 278 2.80 -6.01 14.71
C LEU A 278 3.02 -5.65 16.18
N PRO A 279 3.24 -4.37 16.51
CA PRO A 279 3.22 -3.93 17.90
C PRO A 279 1.89 -4.29 18.58
N LYS A 280 1.93 -4.77 19.83
CA LYS A 280 0.75 -5.11 20.64
C LYS A 280 -0.37 -4.07 20.59
N ASN A 281 -0.04 -2.79 20.72
CA ASN A 281 -1.02 -1.71 20.66
C ASN A 281 -1.71 -1.57 19.29
N ASP A 282 -1.02 -1.93 18.21
CA ASP A 282 -1.63 -1.96 16.88
C ASP A 282 -2.56 -3.16 16.74
N GLU A 283 -2.18 -4.35 17.23
CA GLU A 283 -3.02 -5.55 17.24
C GLU A 283 -4.33 -5.29 18.00
N ILE A 284 -4.24 -4.73 19.21
CA ILE A 284 -5.38 -4.35 20.04
C ILE A 284 -6.29 -3.34 19.32
N ARG A 285 -5.71 -2.32 18.67
CA ARG A 285 -6.48 -1.32 17.92
C ARG A 285 -7.22 -1.93 16.73
N ILE A 286 -6.54 -2.77 15.95
CA ILE A 286 -7.13 -3.45 14.79
C ILE A 286 -8.27 -4.37 15.23
N ALA A 287 -8.04 -5.16 16.29
CA ALA A 287 -9.01 -6.12 16.79
C ALA A 287 -10.24 -5.44 17.38
N LEU A 288 -10.04 -4.47 18.27
CA LEU A 288 -11.09 -4.02 19.18
C LEU A 288 -11.70 -2.68 18.81
N SER A 289 -10.99 -1.81 18.11
CA SER A 289 -11.46 -0.46 17.80
C SER A 289 -12.32 -0.37 16.54
N ASP A 290 -13.24 0.59 16.49
CA ASP A 290 -13.95 0.97 15.27
C ASP A 290 -13.01 1.46 14.15
N VAL A 291 -11.78 1.88 14.47
CA VAL A 291 -10.78 2.27 13.46
C VAL A 291 -10.31 1.06 12.64
N GLY A 292 -10.32 -0.14 13.23
CA GLY A 292 -9.98 -1.40 12.55
C GLY A 292 -11.08 -1.94 11.63
N ILE A 293 -12.14 -1.16 11.35
CA ILE A 293 -13.13 -1.53 10.33
C ILE A 293 -12.52 -1.24 8.95
N PRO A 294 -12.43 -2.23 8.05
CA PRO A 294 -11.77 -2.10 6.76
C PRO A 294 -12.59 -1.31 5.73
N PHE A 295 -12.01 -1.08 4.55
CA PHE A 295 -12.72 -0.52 3.39
C PHE A 295 -13.39 -1.64 2.60
N ARG A 296 -14.48 -1.31 1.89
CA ARG A 296 -15.24 -2.25 1.07
C ARG A 296 -15.55 -1.65 -0.29
N ASP A 297 -15.31 -2.41 -1.35
CA ASP A 297 -15.69 -2.13 -2.73
C ASP A 297 -16.23 -3.41 -3.38
N PRO A 298 -17.47 -3.83 -3.04
CA PRO A 298 -18.02 -5.15 -3.40
C PRO A 298 -17.94 -5.53 -4.89
N ASN A 299 -18.03 -4.54 -5.77
CA ASN A 299 -18.04 -4.73 -7.23
C ASN A 299 -16.78 -4.17 -7.90
N LEU A 300 -15.77 -3.78 -7.13
CA LEU A 300 -14.49 -3.23 -7.63
C LEU A 300 -14.68 -2.05 -8.59
N ASN A 301 -15.67 -1.20 -8.33
CA ASN A 301 -16.04 -0.10 -9.23
C ASN A 301 -16.66 1.12 -8.51
N SER A 302 -16.67 1.12 -7.17
CA SER A 302 -17.21 2.23 -6.39
C SER A 302 -16.29 3.46 -6.48
N SER A 303 -16.85 4.65 -6.30
CA SER A 303 -16.04 5.87 -6.16
C SER A 303 -15.38 5.92 -4.78
N SER A 304 -14.24 6.62 -4.67
CA SER A 304 -13.54 6.82 -3.41
C SER A 304 -14.44 7.45 -2.33
N GLU A 305 -15.26 8.44 -2.71
CA GLU A 305 -16.24 9.07 -1.81
C GLU A 305 -17.25 8.05 -1.26
N THR A 306 -17.80 7.20 -2.13
CA THR A 306 -18.76 6.16 -1.73
C THR A 306 -18.15 5.19 -0.73
N ILE A 307 -16.91 4.75 -0.98
CA ILE A 307 -16.21 3.81 -0.10
C ILE A 307 -15.93 4.44 1.27
N LEU A 308 -15.52 5.72 1.31
CA LEU A 308 -15.28 6.46 2.55
C LEU A 308 -16.56 6.68 3.35
N ASN A 309 -17.66 7.03 2.68
CA ASN A 309 -18.96 7.24 3.31
C ASN A 309 -19.51 5.92 3.89
N ASN A 310 -19.52 4.84 3.10
CA ASN A 310 -19.96 3.53 3.55
C ASN A 310 -19.15 3.04 4.76
N ARG A 311 -17.82 3.20 4.72
CA ARG A 311 -16.98 2.85 5.86
C ARG A 311 -17.30 3.72 7.08
N THR A 312 -17.56 5.01 6.90
CA THR A 312 -17.93 5.91 8.00
C THR A 312 -19.22 5.43 8.67
N GLU A 313 -20.23 5.07 7.88
CA GLU A 313 -21.48 4.50 8.38
C GLU A 313 -21.26 3.16 9.12
N GLU A 314 -20.47 2.24 8.55
CA GLU A 314 -20.12 0.96 9.19
C GLU A 314 -19.42 1.18 10.54
N ARG A 315 -18.52 2.16 10.62
CA ARG A 315 -17.86 2.56 11.87
C ARG A 315 -18.83 3.10 12.91
N HIS A 316 -19.76 3.96 12.49
CA HIS A 316 -20.78 4.50 13.39
C HIS A 316 -21.71 3.40 13.92
N ALA A 317 -22.14 2.49 13.05
CA ALA A 317 -23.01 1.37 13.42
C ALA A 317 -22.32 0.36 14.35
N ALA A 318 -21.03 0.10 14.14
CA ALA A 318 -20.28 -0.87 14.95
C ALA A 318 -19.87 -0.32 16.33
N ARG A 319 -19.68 0.99 16.46
CA ARG A 319 -19.23 1.63 17.70
C ARG A 319 -20.19 1.34 18.85
N HIS A 320 -19.64 0.84 19.95
CA HIS A 320 -20.37 0.41 21.15
C HIS A 320 -21.31 -0.80 20.97
N ASN A 321 -21.35 -1.38 19.77
CA ASN A 321 -22.14 -2.57 19.46
C ASN A 321 -21.23 -3.78 19.28
N THR A 322 -20.32 -3.73 18.30
CA THR A 322 -19.36 -4.80 17.99
C THR A 322 -17.91 -4.36 18.16
N LYS A 323 -17.66 -3.04 18.25
CA LYS A 323 -16.34 -2.44 18.39
C LYS A 323 -16.32 -1.38 19.49
N ILE A 324 -15.18 -1.25 20.16
CA ILE A 324 -14.91 -0.18 21.12
C ILE A 324 -14.63 1.11 20.35
N SER A 325 -15.11 2.25 20.88
CA SER A 325 -14.81 3.57 20.30
C SER A 325 -13.31 3.82 20.20
N SER A 326 -12.86 4.39 19.08
CA SER A 326 -11.47 4.83 18.92
C SER A 326 -11.14 6.13 19.64
N ALA A 327 -12.16 6.82 20.17
CA ALA A 327 -11.96 8.06 20.92
C ALA A 327 -10.99 7.81 22.08
N VAL A 328 -10.11 8.77 22.34
CA VAL A 328 -9.05 8.69 23.37
C VAL A 328 -8.17 7.43 23.33
N LYS A 329 -8.19 6.66 22.23
CA LYS A 329 -7.49 5.38 22.08
C LYS A 329 -7.91 4.32 23.12
N THR A 330 -9.16 4.35 23.61
CA THR A 330 -9.69 3.48 24.69
C THR A 330 -9.15 2.04 24.71
N PRO A 331 -9.13 1.27 23.59
CA PRO A 331 -8.76 -0.15 23.65
C PRO A 331 -7.33 -0.42 24.13
N ILE A 332 -6.38 0.49 23.93
CA ILE A 332 -4.97 0.24 24.27
C ILE A 332 -4.73 0.23 25.78
N PHE A 333 -5.67 0.73 26.58
CA PHE A 333 -5.56 0.79 28.03
C PHE A 333 -6.12 -0.47 28.71
N LEU A 334 -6.64 -1.45 27.97
CA LEU A 334 -7.07 -2.71 28.57
C LEU A 334 -5.87 -3.40 29.23
N GLY A 335 -6.03 -3.78 30.49
CA GLY A 335 -5.01 -4.41 31.32
C GLY A 335 -4.12 -3.43 32.09
N ASP A 336 -4.23 -2.13 31.83
CA ASP A 336 -3.36 -1.11 32.43
C ASP A 336 -4.05 -0.37 33.60
N GLU A 337 -3.28 -0.13 34.66
CA GLU A 337 -3.62 0.88 35.66
C GLU A 337 -3.32 2.28 35.11
N MET A 338 -4.26 3.21 35.27
CA MET A 338 -4.17 4.55 34.69
C MET A 338 -4.08 5.61 35.79
N ASP A 339 -2.99 6.40 35.75
CA ASP A 339 -2.75 7.48 36.72
C ASP A 339 -3.56 8.76 36.42
N ASP A 340 -3.79 9.07 35.14
CA ASP A 340 -4.62 10.23 34.75
C ASP A 340 -6.10 9.92 34.96
N GLU A 341 -6.61 10.32 36.12
CA GLU A 341 -8.01 10.16 36.52
C GLU A 341 -9.02 10.76 35.53
N LYS A 342 -8.69 11.86 34.84
CA LYS A 342 -9.60 12.46 33.85
C LYS A 342 -9.67 11.60 32.60
N LEU A 343 -8.52 11.10 32.13
CA LEU A 343 -8.45 10.21 30.99
C LEU A 343 -9.10 8.85 31.31
N LYS A 344 -8.80 8.29 32.48
CA LYS A 344 -9.38 7.03 32.98
C LYS A 344 -10.89 7.05 32.95
N ARG A 345 -11.53 8.08 33.52
CA ARG A 345 -13.00 8.24 33.48
C ARG A 345 -13.57 8.27 32.07
N ARG A 346 -12.84 8.82 31.08
CA ARG A 346 -13.27 8.84 29.67
C ARG A 346 -13.10 7.46 29.01
N VAL A 347 -12.03 6.74 29.34
CA VAL A 347 -11.77 5.39 28.86
C VAL A 347 -12.82 4.43 29.40
N GLU A 348 -13.01 4.39 30.73
CA GLU A 348 -13.97 3.50 31.39
C GLU A 348 -15.40 3.74 30.92
N ARG A 349 -15.83 5.00 30.74
CA ARG A 349 -17.15 5.30 30.16
C ARG A 349 -17.35 4.72 28.75
N ASN A 350 -16.30 4.62 27.94
CA ASN A 350 -16.39 3.97 26.63
C ASN A 350 -16.40 2.44 26.74
N LEU A 351 -15.70 1.89 27.73
CA LEU A 351 -15.65 0.45 28.04
C LEU A 351 -16.97 -0.07 28.63
N GLU A 352 -17.61 0.68 29.52
CA GLU A 352 -18.90 0.31 30.13
C GLU A 352 -19.97 0.05 29.08
N LYS A 353 -20.00 0.85 28.00
CA LYS A 353 -20.91 0.64 26.85
C LYS A 353 -20.69 -0.69 26.12
N MET A 354 -19.54 -1.32 26.34
CA MET A 354 -19.14 -2.62 25.81
C MET A 354 -19.21 -3.74 26.86
N ASN A 355 -19.84 -3.49 28.01
CA ASN A 355 -19.89 -4.41 29.16
C ASN A 355 -18.50 -4.73 29.75
N ILE A 356 -17.59 -3.76 29.72
CA ILE A 356 -16.25 -3.86 30.31
C ILE A 356 -16.20 -2.82 31.45
N PRO A 357 -16.32 -3.23 32.72
CA PRO A 357 -16.48 -2.29 33.84
C PRO A 357 -15.31 -1.32 34.04
N SER A 358 -14.08 -1.77 33.82
CA SER A 358 -12.87 -0.95 33.98
C SER A 358 -11.73 -1.49 33.11
N THR A 359 -10.63 -0.73 33.00
CA THR A 359 -9.43 -1.17 32.28
C THR A 359 -8.78 -2.41 32.90
N THR A 360 -8.97 -2.63 34.19
CA THR A 360 -8.41 -3.75 34.97
C THR A 360 -9.47 -4.77 35.41
N SER A 361 -10.66 -4.72 34.79
CA SER A 361 -11.72 -5.69 35.02
C SER A 361 -11.34 -7.10 34.52
N LYS A 362 -12.02 -8.13 35.01
CA LYS A 362 -11.80 -9.52 34.54
C LYS A 362 -12.08 -9.64 33.04
N GLU A 363 -13.07 -8.91 32.55
CA GLU A 363 -13.44 -8.80 31.13
C GLU A 363 -12.32 -8.18 30.31
N ALA A 364 -11.69 -7.11 30.80
CA ALA A 364 -10.57 -6.46 30.13
C ALA A 364 -9.39 -7.43 29.98
N TYR A 365 -8.98 -8.08 31.08
CA TYR A 365 -7.90 -9.09 31.06
C TYR A 365 -8.26 -10.29 30.19
N TYR A 366 -9.51 -10.75 30.23
CA TYR A 366 -9.99 -11.84 29.38
C TYR A 366 -9.85 -11.51 27.89
N ILE A 367 -10.20 -10.29 27.47
CA ILE A 367 -10.15 -9.90 26.06
C ILE A 367 -8.73 -9.95 25.52
N ILE A 368 -7.75 -9.46 26.29
CA ILE A 368 -6.35 -9.36 25.87
C ILE A 368 -5.49 -10.54 26.31
N GLU A 369 -6.07 -11.61 26.86
CA GLU A 369 -5.32 -12.74 27.42
C GLU A 369 -4.33 -13.35 26.42
N CYS A 370 -4.68 -13.40 25.12
CA CYS A 370 -3.78 -13.88 24.07
C CYS A 370 -2.48 -13.09 23.95
N GLU A 371 -2.48 -11.82 24.38
CA GLU A 371 -1.29 -10.96 24.39
C GLU A 371 -0.29 -11.34 25.49
N ASN A 372 -0.66 -12.21 26.45
CA ASN A 372 0.30 -12.76 27.41
C ASN A 372 1.35 -13.64 26.73
N ASN A 373 1.01 -14.21 25.58
CA ASN A 373 1.91 -14.99 24.75
C ASN A 373 2.52 -14.18 23.60
N TYR A 374 2.40 -12.84 23.62
CA TYR A 374 2.94 -12.00 22.55
C TYR A 374 4.43 -12.26 22.34
N SER A 375 4.81 -12.45 21.08
CA SER A 375 6.19 -12.53 20.62
C SER A 375 6.38 -11.59 19.44
N LYS A 376 7.53 -10.89 19.42
CA LYS A 376 7.93 -10.07 18.26
C LYS A 376 8.24 -10.95 17.05
N ILE A 377 8.80 -12.13 17.25
CA ILE A 377 9.05 -13.10 16.17
C ILE A 377 7.75 -13.90 15.97
N GLN A 378 7.29 -14.01 14.73
CA GLN A 378 6.08 -14.77 14.40
C GLN A 378 6.38 -16.24 14.09
N ASP A 379 5.40 -17.08 14.39
CA ASP A 379 5.33 -18.47 13.93
C ASP A 379 3.91 -18.83 13.47
N GLU A 380 3.70 -20.06 13.02
CA GLU A 380 2.40 -20.54 12.53
C GLU A 380 1.24 -20.34 13.52
N LYS A 381 1.50 -20.48 14.82
CA LYS A 381 0.50 -20.41 15.88
C LYS A 381 0.45 -19.03 16.50
N ASN A 382 1.61 -18.44 16.78
CA ASN A 382 1.78 -17.18 17.48
C ASN A 382 2.13 -16.03 16.53
N ASN A 383 1.14 -15.58 15.77
CA ASN A 383 1.25 -14.45 14.84
C ASN A 383 0.16 -13.39 15.11
N SER A 384 0.36 -12.20 14.54
CA SER A 384 -0.54 -11.06 14.71
C SER A 384 -1.97 -11.36 14.26
N ARG A 385 -2.14 -12.06 13.14
CA ARG A 385 -3.49 -12.42 12.63
C ARG A 385 -4.26 -13.22 13.66
N ASN A 386 -3.66 -14.28 14.20
CA ASN A 386 -4.31 -15.17 15.16
C ASN A 386 -4.70 -14.43 16.45
N ARG A 387 -3.81 -13.61 17.01
CA ARG A 387 -4.11 -12.81 18.21
C ARG A 387 -5.22 -11.78 17.97
N ILE A 388 -5.19 -11.10 16.82
CA ILE A 388 -6.24 -10.16 16.42
C ILE A 388 -7.61 -10.85 16.31
N LEU A 389 -7.67 -12.03 15.68
CA LEU A 389 -8.92 -12.79 15.53
C LEU A 389 -9.43 -13.32 16.88
N ASP A 390 -8.52 -13.77 17.76
CA ASP A 390 -8.90 -14.22 19.10
C ASP A 390 -9.45 -13.06 19.96
N MET A 391 -8.81 -11.89 19.95
CA MET A 391 -9.32 -10.68 20.59
C MET A 391 -10.71 -10.27 20.07
N LYS A 392 -10.94 -10.32 18.75
CA LYS A 392 -12.27 -10.06 18.15
C LYS A 392 -13.31 -11.04 18.71
N LYS A 393 -12.97 -12.33 18.80
CA LYS A 393 -13.86 -13.39 19.34
C LYS A 393 -14.16 -13.18 20.82
N ARG A 394 -13.16 -12.82 21.62
CA ARG A 394 -13.31 -12.57 23.07
C ARG A 394 -14.14 -11.34 23.37
N LEU A 395 -13.95 -10.24 22.62
CA LEU A 395 -14.80 -9.05 22.74
C LEU A 395 -16.27 -9.38 22.47
N LYS A 396 -16.56 -10.21 21.46
CA LYS A 396 -17.93 -10.66 21.17
C LYS A 396 -18.54 -11.42 22.34
N LYS A 397 -17.77 -12.31 22.99
CA LYS A 397 -18.22 -13.07 24.17
C LYS A 397 -18.52 -12.18 25.37
N VAL A 398 -17.62 -11.24 25.68
CA VAL A 398 -17.82 -10.25 26.74
C VAL A 398 -19.07 -9.42 26.47
N LYS A 399 -19.22 -8.91 25.25
CA LYS A 399 -20.39 -8.11 24.87
C LYS A 399 -21.71 -8.89 24.99
N SER A 400 -21.70 -10.20 24.73
CA SER A 400 -22.88 -11.06 24.88
C SER A 400 -23.09 -11.61 26.31
N GLY A 401 -22.20 -11.33 27.26
CA GLY A 401 -22.26 -11.88 28.62
C GLY A 401 -21.93 -13.38 28.72
N ASN A 402 -21.26 -13.94 27.71
CA ASN A 402 -20.90 -15.36 27.60
C ASN A 402 -19.39 -15.56 27.78
N TYR A 403 -18.80 -14.91 28.80
CA TYR A 403 -17.35 -14.89 29.02
C TYR A 403 -16.93 -15.74 30.22
#